data_AF-A0A7W1R5W6-F1
#
_entry.id   AF-A0A7W1R5W6-F1
#
_cell.length_a   1.000
_cell.length_b   1.000
_cell.length_c   1.000
_cell.angle_alpha   90.00
_cell.angle_beta   90.00
_cell.angle_gamma   90.00
#
_symmetry.space_group_name_H-M   'P 1'
#
loop_
_entity.id
_entity.type
_entity.pdbx_description
1 polymer ?
#
loop_
_entity_poly.entity_id
_entity_poly.type
_entity_poly.pdbx_seq_one_letter_code
_entity_poly.pdbx_strand_id
1 'polypeptide(L)' 'EQLASGAQAAIRFTKHTLNHWYRAQSAIFDASLAYEFYGFGGPDVVEGLASHTDKRAPNFNGPTSE' A
#
# COMPACT_ATOMS: atom_id res chain seq x y z
N GLU A 1 -25.81 0.07 -10.22
CA GLU A 1 -26.82 0.88 -10.94
C GLU A 1 -27.12 2.22 -10.27
N GLN A 2 -27.26 2.30 -8.95
CA GLN A 2 -27.59 3.55 -8.22
C GLN A 2 -26.70 4.77 -8.55
N LEU A 3 -25.37 4.61 -8.59
CA LEU A 3 -24.47 5.72 -8.95
C LEU A 3 -24.53 6.07 -10.45
N ALA A 4 -24.84 5.10 -11.32
CA ALA A 4 -24.92 5.31 -12.76
C ALA A 4 -26.19 6.07 -13.16
N SER A 5 -27.30 5.86 -12.44
CA SER A 5 -28.55 6.58 -12.63
C SER A 5 -28.64 7.91 -11.83
N GLY A 6 -27.65 8.22 -11.00
CA GLY A 6 -27.63 9.44 -10.18
C GLY A 6 -27.14 10.69 -10.91
N ALA A 7 -27.20 11.84 -10.23
CA ALA A 7 -26.73 13.13 -10.75
C ALA A 7 -25.20 13.13 -10.92
N GLN A 8 -24.73 12.84 -12.14
CA GLN A 8 -23.32 12.57 -12.44
C GLN A 8 -22.37 13.69 -12.04
N ALA A 9 -22.76 14.96 -12.26
CA ALA A 9 -21.94 16.11 -11.91
C ALA A 9 -21.71 16.19 -10.39
N ALA A 10 -22.78 16.08 -9.60
CA ALA A 10 -22.71 16.11 -8.14
C ALA A 10 -21.84 14.96 -7.61
N ILE A 11 -22.06 13.74 -8.12
CA ILE A 11 -21.26 12.56 -7.72
C ILE A 11 -19.77 12.77 -8.00
N ARG A 12 -19.42 13.27 -9.20
CA ARG A 12 -18.03 13.52 -9.58
C ARG A 12 -17.37 14.60 -8.73
N PHE A 13 -18.07 15.70 -8.47
CA PHE A 13 -17.53 16.77 -7.63
C PHE A 13 -17.38 16.34 -6.18
N THR A 14 -18.35 15.61 -5.62
CA THR A 14 -18.21 15.03 -4.28
C THR A 14 -16.99 14.13 -4.20
N LYS A 15 -16.80 13.19 -5.14
CA LYS A 15 -15.60 12.36 -5.22
C LYS A 15 -14.33 13.19 -5.34
N HIS A 16 -14.33 14.22 -6.19
CA HIS A 16 -13.16 15.05 -6.41
C HIS A 16 -12.72 15.77 -5.13
N THR A 17 -13.67 16.36 -4.42
CA THR A 17 -13.47 17.03 -3.12
C THR A 17 -12.96 16.05 -2.06
N LEU A 18 -13.57 14.87 -1.93
CA LEU A 18 -13.09 13.85 -0.99
C LEU A 18 -11.68 13.37 -1.32
N ASN A 19 -11.35 13.21 -2.60
CA ASN A 19 -10.02 12.81 -3.04
C ASN A 19 -8.92 13.83 -2.73
N HIS A 20 -9.24 15.10 -2.42
CA HIS A 20 -8.23 16.05 -1.98
C HIS A 20 -7.59 15.67 -0.66
N TRP A 21 -8.29 14.97 0.23
CA TRP A 21 -7.71 14.43 1.45
C TRP A 21 -6.56 13.47 1.10
N TYR A 22 -6.83 12.45 0.27
CA TYR A 22 -5.78 11.52 -0.17
C TYR A 22 -4.61 12.22 -0.86
N ARG A 23 -4.89 13.21 -1.72
CA ARG A 23 -3.84 13.98 -2.40
C ARG A 23 -2.98 14.79 -1.44
N ALA A 24 -3.56 15.36 -0.39
CA ALA A 24 -2.81 16.10 0.62
C ALA A 24 -1.86 15.18 1.42
N GLN A 25 -2.12 13.87 1.43
CA GLN A 25 -1.30 12.86 2.09
C GLN A 25 -0.32 12.16 1.12
N SER A 26 -0.14 12.67 -0.11
CA SER A 26 0.69 12.01 -1.12
C SER A 26 2.13 11.77 -0.66
N ALA A 27 2.75 12.72 0.04
CA ALA A 27 4.13 12.57 0.52
C ALA A 27 4.31 11.43 1.53
N ILE A 28 3.30 11.16 2.37
CA ILE A 28 3.31 10.04 3.32
C ILE A 28 3.20 8.72 2.56
N PHE A 29 2.31 8.68 1.56
CA PHE A 29 2.17 7.53 0.68
C PHE A 29 3.47 7.25 -0.08
N ASP A 30 4.08 8.27 -0.69
CA ASP A 30 5.34 8.13 -1.45
C ASP A 30 6.49 7.63 -0.55
N ALA A 31 6.59 8.13 0.69
CA ALA A 31 7.58 7.65 1.66
C ALA A 31 7.35 6.18 2.03
N SER A 32 6.10 5.76 2.27
CA SER A 32 5.79 4.36 2.56
C SER A 32 6.18 3.43 1.41
N LEU A 33 5.92 3.84 0.16
CA LEU A 33 6.32 3.08 -1.02
C LEU A 33 7.84 3.03 -1.17
N ALA A 34 8.53 4.15 -0.94
CA ALA A 34 9.98 4.18 -0.98
C ALA A 34 10.61 3.22 0.06
N TYR A 35 10.07 3.18 1.28
CA TYR A 35 10.56 2.27 2.32
C TYR A 35 10.26 0.79 2.02
N GLU A 36 9.10 0.48 1.46
CA GLU A 36 8.79 -0.87 0.98
C GLU A 36 9.80 -1.33 -0.08
N PHE A 37 10.04 -0.50 -1.10
CA PHE A 37 10.99 -0.79 -2.19
C PHE A 37 12.44 -0.84 -1.74
N TYR A 38 12.81 -0.03 -0.76
CA TYR A 38 14.12 -0.12 -0.13
C TYR A 38 14.26 -1.46 0.63
N GLY A 39 13.22 -1.88 1.35
CA GLY A 39 13.17 -3.15 2.08
C GLY A 39 13.25 -4.40 1.19
N PHE A 40 12.79 -4.32 -0.06
CA PHE A 40 12.92 -5.41 -1.03
C PHE A 40 14.38 -5.80 -1.35
N GLY A 41 15.36 -4.95 -1.04
CA GLY A 41 16.78 -5.31 -1.14
C GLY A 41 17.33 -6.14 0.03
N GLY A 42 16.54 -6.34 1.09
CA GLY A 42 16.94 -7.03 2.31
C GLY A 42 16.68 -8.55 2.31
N PRO A 43 17.25 -9.30 3.27
CA PRO A 43 17.02 -10.73 3.42
C PRO A 43 15.58 -11.10 3.82
N ASP A 44 14.84 -10.21 4.47
CA ASP A 44 13.52 -10.51 5.02
C ASP A 44 12.46 -10.79 3.95
N VAL A 45 12.57 -10.16 2.77
CA VAL A 45 11.63 -10.45 1.66
C VAL A 45 11.82 -11.87 1.12
N VAL A 46 13.06 -12.35 1.07
CA VAL A 46 13.39 -13.70 0.57
C VAL A 46 12.82 -14.74 1.53
N GLU A 47 13.03 -14.54 2.83
CA GLU A 47 12.47 -15.41 3.86
C GLU A 47 10.94 -15.36 3.88
N GLY A 48 10.34 -14.18 3.80
CA GLY A 48 8.88 -14.02 3.78
C GLY A 48 8.24 -14.77 2.61
N LEU A 49 8.85 -14.70 1.42
CA LEU A 49 8.39 -15.45 0.25
C LEU A 49 8.57 -16.96 0.43
N ALA A 50 9.72 -17.39 0.93
CA ALA A 50 10.02 -18.80 1.17
C ALA A 50 9.07 -19.40 2.21
N SER A 51 8.89 -18.75 3.36
CA SER A 51 8.01 -19.21 4.43
C SER A 51 6.55 -19.29 3.99
N HIS A 52 6.09 -18.33 3.17
CA HIS A 52 4.74 -18.35 2.60
C HIS A 52 4.55 -19.53 1.64
N THR A 53 5.54 -19.78 0.77
CA THR A 53 5.54 -20.90 -0.18
C THR A 53 5.56 -22.25 0.54
N ASP A 54 6.42 -22.37 1.55
CA ASP A 54 6.63 -23.59 2.35
C ASP A 54 5.54 -23.81 3.42
N LYS A 55 4.63 -22.84 3.61
CA LYS A 55 3.57 -22.84 4.64
C LYS A 55 4.11 -23.05 6.07
N ARG A 56 5.25 -22.44 6.37
CA ARG A 56 5.89 -22.46 7.69
C ARG A 56 5.92 -21.07 8.30
N ALA A 57 6.20 -20.98 9.59
CA ALA A 57 6.46 -19.69 10.23
C ALA A 57 7.75 -19.07 9.66
N PRO A 58 7.79 -17.74 9.43
CA PRO A 58 9.00 -17.05 8.98
C PRO A 58 10.04 -16.94 10.11
N ASN A 59 11.31 -16.84 9.73
CA ASN A 59 12.44 -16.65 10.63
C ASN A 59 13.29 -15.43 10.25
N PHE A 60 13.00 -14.28 10.85
CA PHE A 60 13.63 -12.99 10.56
C PHE A 60 14.81 -12.66 11.50
N ASN A 61 15.77 -13.56 11.69
CA ASN A 61 16.90 -13.31 12.63
C ASN A 61 18.08 -12.54 11.98
N GLY A 62 17.84 -11.76 10.92
CA GLY A 62 18.87 -11.09 10.12
C GLY A 62 19.04 -9.60 10.46
N PRO A 63 20.14 -8.93 10.07
CA PRO A 63 20.43 -7.54 10.45
C PRO A 63 19.47 -6.46 9.90
N THR A 64 18.43 -6.84 9.14
CA THR A 64 17.40 -5.94 8.61
C THR A 64 16.05 -6.08 9.31
N SER A 65 15.91 -7.00 10.28
CA SER A 65 14.66 -7.23 11.01
C SER A 65 14.37 -6.20 12.12
N GLU A 66 15.17 -5.13 12.20
CA GLU A 66 15.65 -4.51 13.44
C GLU A 66 16.62 -5.42 14.23
#